data_AF-A0A1D1ZPH3-F1
#
_entry.id   AF-A0A1D1ZPH3-F1
#
_cell.length_a   1.000
_cell.length_b   1.000
_cell.length_c   1.000
_cell.angle_alpha   90.00
_cell.angle_beta   90.00
_cell.angle_gamma   90.00
#
_symmetry.space_group_name_H-M   'P 1'
#
loop_
_entity.id
_entity.type
_entity.pdbx_description
1 polymer ?
#
loop_
_entity_poly.entity_id
_entity_poly.type
_entity_poly.pdbx_seq_one_letter_code
_entity_poly.pdbx_strand_id
1 'polypeptide(L)'
;PPPPSSHPPTHPTLQSRHRVRFFSLADAFLASTLVPAYTVAAFIKRFGRLALRCGPPAALVCIAFIHNLLRRHPACNQLVHRPAAPAAQGSAAAADPYDAECADPAASRALESSLWEITALRRHANPQVSTYVGVLERDLTLRSKTSEEDFAEAAQASYASLLDAELKKKLKAVPTAFYREPPTKLLHPGLMADFPGWSV
;
A
#
# COMPACT_ATOMS: atom_id res chain seq x y z
N PRO A 1 38.29 -2.45 -5.63
CA PRO A 1 37.03 -1.79 -5.21
C PRO A 1 35.84 -2.32 -6.03
N PRO A 2 34.84 -2.95 -5.40
CA PRO A 2 33.63 -3.36 -6.11
C PRO A 2 32.82 -2.13 -6.55
N PRO A 3 32.05 -2.23 -7.65
CA PRO A 3 31.27 -1.10 -8.16
C PRO A 3 30.14 -0.73 -7.18
N PRO A 4 29.74 0.57 -7.11
CA PRO A 4 28.61 1.00 -6.30
C PRO A 4 27.33 0.32 -6.83
N SER A 5 26.71 -0.51 -5.99
CA SER A 5 25.46 -1.18 -6.31
C SER A 5 24.36 -0.15 -6.55
N SER A 6 23.92 -0.02 -7.80
CA SER A 6 22.81 0.85 -8.24
C SER A 6 21.42 0.31 -7.87
N HIS A 7 21.34 -0.69 -6.98
CA HIS A 7 20.07 -1.21 -6.53
C HIS A 7 19.47 -0.22 -5.52
N PRO A 8 18.20 0.19 -5.68
CA PRO A 8 17.51 0.97 -4.65
C PRO A 8 17.58 0.17 -3.34
N PRO A 9 17.73 0.82 -2.18
CA PRO A 9 17.82 0.12 -0.90
C PRO A 9 16.56 -0.73 -0.72
N THR A 10 16.66 -2.02 -1.01
CA THR A 10 15.61 -2.99 -0.70
C THR A 10 15.59 -3.07 0.81
N HIS A 11 14.59 -2.49 1.46
CA HIS A 11 14.49 -2.53 2.92
C HIS A 11 14.38 -4.00 3.37
N PRO A 12 15.47 -4.59 3.90
CA PRO A 12 15.54 -6.04 4.10
C PRO A 12 14.57 -6.50 5.21
N THR A 13 14.11 -5.56 6.03
CA THR A 13 13.27 -5.80 7.20
C THR A 13 11.92 -6.45 6.84
N LEU A 14 11.27 -6.01 5.77
CA LEU A 14 9.96 -6.54 5.35
C LEU A 14 10.06 -7.88 4.59
N GLN A 15 11.23 -8.19 4.04
CA GLN A 15 11.51 -9.45 3.36
C GLN A 15 12.07 -10.52 4.32
N SER A 16 12.37 -10.13 5.56
CA SER A 16 12.89 -11.03 6.57
C SER A 16 11.85 -12.05 7.03
N ARG A 17 12.33 -13.24 7.45
CA ARG A 17 11.49 -14.30 8.03
C ARG A 17 10.83 -13.89 9.36
N HIS A 18 11.36 -12.85 10.01
CA HIS A 18 10.90 -12.40 11.34
C HIS A 18 9.90 -11.24 11.28
N ARG A 19 9.37 -10.90 10.10
CA ARG A 19 8.41 -9.80 9.94
C ARG A 19 7.16 -9.93 10.83
N VAL A 20 6.68 -11.14 11.13
CA VAL A 20 5.55 -11.35 12.06
C VAL A 20 5.85 -10.76 13.44
N ARG A 21 7.04 -11.06 13.99
CA ARG A 21 7.48 -10.55 15.29
C ARG A 21 7.71 -9.04 15.26
N PHE A 22 8.24 -8.53 14.14
CA PHE A 22 8.42 -7.10 13.96
C PHE A 22 7.08 -6.36 13.99
N PHE A 23 6.09 -6.81 13.21
CA PHE A 23 4.77 -6.17 13.18
C PHE A 23 4.02 -6.33 14.50
N SER A 24 4.14 -7.46 15.20
CA SER A 24 3.52 -7.61 16.53
C SER A 24 4.10 -6.64 17.56
N LEU A 25 5.42 -6.42 17.54
CA LEU A 25 6.07 -5.46 18.43
C LEU A 25 5.73 -4.01 18.02
N ALA A 26 5.73 -3.72 16.72
CA ALA A 26 5.35 -2.41 16.21
C ALA A 26 3.90 -2.05 16.57
N ASP A 27 2.97 -3.02 16.46
CA ASP A 27 1.57 -2.82 16.85
C ASP A 27 1.46 -2.55 18.36
N ALA A 28 2.17 -3.32 19.19
CA ALA A 28 2.19 -3.10 20.64
C ALA A 28 2.72 -1.71 21.02
N PHE A 29 3.76 -1.21 20.34
CA PHE A 29 4.31 0.12 20.61
C PHE A 29 3.37 1.24 20.17
N LEU A 30 2.71 1.10 19.01
CA LEU A 30 1.81 2.13 18.46
C LEU A 30 0.37 2.03 19.00
N ALA A 31 0.05 0.97 19.76
CA ALA A 31 -1.20 0.83 20.50
C ALA A 31 -1.26 1.74 21.75
N SER A 32 -0.12 2.26 22.21
CA SER A 32 -0.09 3.15 23.39
C SER A 32 -0.83 4.46 23.12
N THR A 33 -1.67 4.88 24.08
CA THR A 33 -2.50 6.09 24.00
C THR A 33 -1.70 7.38 24.17
N LEU A 34 -0.46 7.29 24.67
CA LEU A 34 0.42 8.44 24.90
C LEU A 34 1.26 8.79 23.65
N VAL A 35 1.09 8.04 22.56
CA VAL A 35 1.85 8.25 21.33
C VAL A 35 1.26 9.45 20.58
N PRO A 36 2.06 10.49 20.26
CA PRO A 36 1.58 11.64 19.52
C PRO A 36 1.10 11.29 18.11
N ALA A 37 0.10 12.02 17.58
CA ALA A 37 -0.43 11.77 16.25
C ALA A 37 0.63 11.90 15.13
N TYR A 38 1.62 12.80 15.30
CA TYR A 38 2.67 13.01 14.30
C TYR A 38 3.60 11.79 14.16
N THR A 39 3.87 11.06 15.25
CA THR A 39 4.71 9.85 15.17
C THR A 39 3.96 8.75 14.45
N VAL A 40 2.67 8.54 14.77
CA VAL A 40 1.84 7.55 14.08
C VAL A 40 1.75 7.89 12.58
N ALA A 41 1.53 9.15 12.24
CA ALA A 41 1.52 9.61 10.85
C ALA A 41 2.85 9.34 10.13
N ALA A 42 4.00 9.58 10.79
CA ALA A 42 5.31 9.29 10.24
C ALA A 42 5.50 7.79 9.96
N PHE A 43 5.05 6.92 10.87
CA PHE A 43 5.04 5.48 10.64
C PHE A 43 4.12 5.09 9.48
N ILE A 44 2.89 5.60 9.44
CA ILE A 44 1.93 5.34 8.36
C ILE A 44 2.53 5.70 7.00
N LYS A 45 3.10 6.90 6.86
CA LYS A 45 3.74 7.34 5.60
C LYS A 45 4.94 6.49 5.23
N ARG A 46 5.78 6.13 6.21
CA ARG A 46 6.92 5.24 5.98
C ARG A 46 6.47 3.87 5.48
N PHE A 47 5.46 3.27 6.11
CA PHE A 47 4.88 2.00 5.65
C PHE A 47 4.20 2.11 4.29
N GLY A 48 3.54 3.24 3.97
CA GLY A 48 2.97 3.50 2.64
C GLY A 48 4.04 3.53 1.55
N ARG A 49 5.16 4.25 1.79
CA ARG A 49 6.30 4.28 0.86
C ARG A 49 6.97 2.92 0.72
N LEU A 50 7.08 2.16 1.80
CA LEU A 50 7.59 0.79 1.77
C LEU A 50 6.66 -0.15 0.98
N ALA A 51 5.34 0.00 1.12
CA ALA A 51 4.35 -0.81 0.43
C ALA A 51 4.50 -0.71 -1.10
N LEU A 52 4.85 0.46 -1.63
CA LEU A 52 5.11 0.67 -3.07
C LEU A 52 6.38 -0.02 -3.58
N ARG A 53 7.38 -0.24 -2.71
CA ARG A 53 8.67 -0.82 -3.10
C ARG A 53 8.75 -2.32 -2.84
N CYS A 54 7.92 -2.82 -1.93
CA CYS A 54 7.97 -4.22 -1.50
C CYS A 54 7.13 -5.14 -2.39
N GLY A 55 7.34 -6.45 -2.26
CA GLY A 55 6.52 -7.43 -2.96
C GLY A 55 5.07 -7.48 -2.44
N PRO A 56 4.13 -8.06 -3.21
CA PRO A 56 2.72 -8.18 -2.83
C PRO A 56 2.46 -8.71 -1.40
N PRO A 57 3.17 -9.75 -0.88
CA PRO A 57 2.89 -10.23 0.47
C PRO A 57 3.24 -9.20 1.55
N ALA A 58 4.34 -8.46 1.39
CA ALA A 58 4.71 -7.42 2.34
C ALA A 58 3.77 -6.20 2.22
N ALA A 59 3.32 -5.89 1.01
CA ALA A 59 2.37 -4.80 0.78
C ALA A 59 1.04 -5.06 1.51
N LEU A 60 0.50 -6.29 1.45
CA LEU A 60 -0.72 -6.68 2.17
C LEU A 60 -0.62 -6.39 3.67
N VAL A 61 0.48 -6.78 4.31
CA VAL A 61 0.72 -6.53 5.73
C VAL A 61 0.81 -5.04 6.03
N CYS A 62 1.52 -4.28 5.21
CA CYS A 62 1.66 -2.84 5.39
C CYS A 62 0.30 -2.14 5.30
N ILE A 63 -0.53 -2.54 4.33
CA ILE A 63 -1.87 -1.97 4.16
C ILE A 63 -2.78 -2.34 5.35
N ALA A 64 -2.74 -3.59 5.82
CA ALA A 64 -3.48 -4.03 7.01
C ALA A 64 -3.06 -3.25 8.27
N PHE A 65 -1.76 -3.05 8.43
CA PHE A 65 -1.21 -2.28 9.53
C PHE A 65 -1.63 -0.80 9.47
N ILE A 66 -1.57 -0.18 8.28
CA ILE A 66 -2.04 1.20 8.06
C ILE A 66 -3.54 1.32 8.38
N HIS A 67 -4.36 0.35 7.96
CA HIS A 67 -5.79 0.31 8.27
C HIS A 67 -6.04 0.33 9.78
N ASN A 68 -5.35 -0.53 10.54
CA ASN A 68 -5.49 -0.59 11.99
C ASN A 68 -5.05 0.71 12.66
N LEU A 69 -3.94 1.33 12.20
CA LEU A 69 -3.48 2.61 12.74
C LEU A 69 -4.46 3.76 12.47
N LEU A 70 -5.02 3.86 11.27
CA LEU A 70 -6.01 4.89 10.92
C LEU A 70 -7.30 4.74 11.74
N ARG A 71 -7.72 3.49 11.99
CA ARG A 71 -8.90 3.19 12.83
C ARG A 71 -8.69 3.56 14.30
N ARG A 72 -7.48 3.32 14.84
CA ARG A 72 -7.14 3.64 16.25
C ARG A 72 -6.91 5.14 16.46
N HIS A 73 -6.30 5.82 15.48
CA HIS A 73 -5.87 7.21 15.58
C HIS A 73 -6.60 8.11 14.57
N PRO A 74 -7.82 8.60 14.88
CA PRO A 74 -8.62 9.38 13.93
C PRO A 74 -7.98 10.71 13.52
N ALA A 75 -7.03 11.24 14.30
CA ALA A 75 -6.24 12.42 13.93
C ALA A 75 -5.45 12.20 12.63
N CYS A 76 -5.05 10.96 12.34
CA CYS A 76 -4.33 10.59 11.12
C CYS A 76 -5.24 10.47 9.89
N ASN A 77 -6.57 10.51 10.04
CA ASN A 77 -7.50 10.44 8.90
C ASN A 77 -7.38 11.66 7.96
N GLN A 78 -6.79 12.76 8.43
CA GLN A 78 -6.45 13.91 7.60
C GLN A 78 -5.49 13.57 6.45
N LEU A 79 -4.70 12.49 6.58
CA LEU A 79 -3.81 11.99 5.53
C LEU A 79 -4.59 11.40 4.33
N VAL A 80 -5.78 10.85 4.60
CA VAL A 80 -6.66 10.21 3.60
C VAL A 80 -7.65 11.22 3.04
N HIS A 81 -8.30 11.99 3.93
CA HIS A 81 -9.25 13.01 3.54
C HIS A 81 -8.91 14.33 4.24
N ARG A 82 -8.41 15.29 3.46
CA ARG A 82 -8.24 16.68 3.92
C ARG A 82 -9.46 17.47 3.46
N PRO A 83 -10.39 17.86 4.35
CA PRO A 83 -11.48 18.75 3.98
C PRO A 83 -10.84 20.05 3.49
N ALA A 84 -11.14 20.43 2.25
CA ALA A 84 -10.58 21.63 1.65
C ALA A 84 -10.85 22.83 2.57
N ALA A 85 -9.79 23.53 2.99
CA ALA A 85 -9.95 24.80 3.67
C ALA A 85 -10.71 25.76 2.73
N PRO A 86 -11.62 26.61 3.25
CA PRO A 86 -12.36 27.54 2.42
C PRO A 86 -11.38 28.50 1.72
N ALA A 87 -11.24 28.33 0.40
CA ALA A 87 -10.74 29.33 -0.53
C ALA A 87 -9.44 30.09 -0.16
N ALA A 88 -8.43 29.42 0.39
CA ALA A 88 -7.07 29.95 0.42
C ALA A 88 -6.22 29.31 -0.69
N GLN A 89 -6.21 30.01 -1.82
CA GLN A 89 -5.09 30.14 -2.76
C GLN A 89 -4.66 28.88 -3.52
N GLY A 90 -4.91 28.92 -4.84
CA GLY A 90 -4.29 28.07 -5.84
C GLY A 90 -2.76 28.01 -5.69
N SER A 91 -2.28 27.00 -4.98
CA SER A 91 -0.94 26.48 -5.15
C SER A 91 -1.07 25.18 -5.93
N ALA A 92 -0.64 25.25 -7.19
CA ALA A 92 -0.42 24.10 -8.03
C ALA A 92 0.32 23.02 -7.24
N ALA A 93 -0.21 21.78 -7.24
CA ALA A 93 0.55 20.56 -6.94
C ALA A 93 1.71 20.75 -5.93
N ALA A 94 1.41 21.29 -4.75
CA ALA A 94 2.44 21.53 -3.75
C ALA A 94 3.12 20.20 -3.46
N ALA A 95 4.44 20.14 -3.68
CA ALA A 95 5.21 18.92 -3.47
C ALA A 95 4.96 18.37 -2.06
N ASP A 96 4.81 17.04 -1.97
CA ASP A 96 4.58 16.34 -0.69
C ASP A 96 5.67 16.75 0.33
N PRO A 97 5.33 17.41 1.45
CA PRO A 97 6.32 17.93 2.41
C PRO A 97 7.00 16.82 3.24
N TYR A 98 6.58 15.56 3.08
CA TYR A 98 7.11 14.43 3.83
C TYR A 98 8.56 14.08 3.43
N ASP A 99 9.44 14.06 4.43
CA ASP A 99 10.82 13.57 4.30
C ASP A 99 10.96 12.15 4.87
N ALA A 100 11.29 11.19 4.01
CA ALA A 100 11.42 9.78 4.36
C ALA A 100 12.77 9.41 4.99
N GLU A 101 13.81 10.21 4.77
CA GLU A 101 15.17 9.97 5.27
C GLU A 101 15.39 10.59 6.65
N CYS A 102 14.47 11.44 7.09
CA CYS A 102 14.50 12.03 8.42
C CYS A 102 14.35 10.95 9.52
N ALA A 103 15.30 10.92 10.46
CA ALA A 103 15.29 9.97 11.57
C ALA A 103 14.28 10.34 12.66
N ASP A 104 14.02 11.64 12.85
CA ASP A 104 13.07 12.14 13.85
C ASP A 104 11.64 12.19 13.26
N PRO A 105 10.68 11.42 13.79
CA PRO A 105 9.31 11.44 13.32
C PRO A 105 8.59 12.79 13.51
N ALA A 106 9.05 13.65 14.42
CA ALA A 106 8.50 14.99 14.58
C ALA A 106 8.89 15.91 13.41
N ALA A 107 10.14 15.78 12.92
CA ALA A 107 10.68 16.61 11.85
C ALA A 107 10.28 16.13 10.44
N SER A 108 9.75 14.92 10.29
CA SER A 108 9.40 14.34 8.98
C SER A 108 8.15 14.96 8.32
N ARG A 109 7.42 15.85 9.02
CA ARG A 109 6.21 16.56 8.52
C ARG A 109 5.13 15.67 7.92
N ALA A 110 4.97 14.46 8.47
CA ALA A 110 4.04 13.48 7.92
C ALA A 110 2.57 13.92 7.99
N LEU A 111 2.12 14.62 9.03
CA LEU A 111 0.74 15.10 9.14
C LEU A 111 0.37 16.16 8.08
N GLU A 112 1.36 16.89 7.56
CA GLU A 112 1.15 17.90 6.54
C GLU A 112 0.99 17.26 5.15
N SER A 113 1.46 16.02 4.97
CA SER A 113 1.38 15.23 3.74
C SER A 113 0.00 14.59 3.48
N SER A 114 -0.11 13.95 2.31
CA SER A 114 -1.24 13.10 1.92
C SER A 114 -0.78 11.67 1.62
N LEU A 115 -1.67 10.70 1.78
CA LEU A 115 -1.39 9.26 1.69
C LEU A 115 -1.62 8.70 0.27
N TRP A 116 -0.98 9.31 -0.72
CA TRP A 116 -1.17 8.96 -2.14
C TRP A 116 -0.66 7.55 -2.49
N GLU A 117 0.20 6.97 -1.65
CA GLU A 117 0.78 5.64 -1.86
C GLU A 117 -0.29 4.57 -1.89
N ILE A 118 -1.31 4.69 -1.03
CA ILE A 118 -2.46 3.77 -1.02
C ILE A 118 -3.30 3.95 -2.29
N THR A 119 -3.49 5.19 -2.76
CA THR A 119 -4.19 5.45 -4.04
C THR A 119 -3.45 4.82 -5.22
N ALA A 120 -2.12 4.83 -5.22
CA ALA A 120 -1.31 4.17 -6.24
C ALA A 120 -1.45 2.64 -6.20
N LEU A 121 -1.51 2.04 -5.00
CA LEU A 121 -1.71 0.60 -4.81
C LEU A 121 -3.11 0.11 -5.23
N ARG A 122 -4.06 1.01 -5.47
CA ARG A 122 -5.39 0.67 -6.02
C ARG A 122 -5.28 -0.13 -7.33
N ARG A 123 -4.32 0.22 -8.20
CA ARG A 123 -4.09 -0.45 -9.50
C ARG A 123 -2.86 -1.36 -9.46
N HIS A 124 -2.75 -2.15 -8.40
CA HIS A 124 -1.66 -3.10 -8.23
C HIS A 124 -1.87 -4.38 -9.04
N ALA A 125 -0.77 -5.01 -9.49
CA ALA A 125 -0.80 -6.19 -10.35
C ALA A 125 -1.45 -7.42 -9.69
N ASN A 126 -1.24 -7.61 -8.38
CA ASN A 126 -1.94 -8.63 -7.60
C ASN A 126 -3.35 -8.12 -7.22
N PRO A 127 -4.44 -8.81 -7.64
CA PRO A 127 -5.81 -8.39 -7.35
C PRO A 127 -6.14 -8.39 -5.84
N GLN A 128 -5.51 -9.25 -5.03
CA GLN A 128 -5.76 -9.28 -3.58
C GLN A 128 -5.37 -7.95 -2.91
N VAL A 129 -4.27 -7.35 -3.35
CA VAL A 129 -3.81 -6.04 -2.85
C VAL A 129 -4.82 -4.95 -3.22
N SER A 130 -5.28 -4.94 -4.47
CA SER A 130 -6.27 -3.97 -4.96
C SER A 130 -7.59 -4.06 -4.18
N THR A 131 -8.12 -5.27 -3.97
CA THR A 131 -9.34 -5.48 -3.19
C THR A 131 -9.18 -4.99 -1.75
N TYR A 132 -8.01 -5.21 -1.15
CA TYR A 132 -7.75 -4.82 0.22
C TYR A 132 -7.62 -3.30 0.37
N VAL A 133 -7.00 -2.61 -0.58
CA VAL A 133 -7.00 -1.14 -0.67
C VAL A 133 -8.43 -0.59 -0.74
N GLY A 134 -9.35 -1.28 -1.41
CA GLY A 134 -10.78 -0.90 -1.44
C GLY A 134 -11.44 -0.90 -0.05
N VAL A 135 -10.92 -1.63 0.94
CA VAL A 135 -11.42 -1.59 2.32
C VAL A 135 -11.08 -0.25 2.99
N LEU A 136 -9.90 0.31 2.71
CA LEU A 136 -9.46 1.61 3.25
C LEU A 136 -10.26 2.80 2.73
N GLU A 137 -10.96 2.65 1.59
CA GLU A 137 -11.83 3.69 1.03
C GLU A 137 -13.16 3.83 1.75
N ARG A 138 -13.55 2.82 2.55
CA ARG A 138 -14.74 2.90 3.38
C ARG A 138 -14.48 3.83 4.56
N ASP A 139 -15.53 4.46 5.06
CA ASP A 139 -15.44 5.33 6.22
C ASP A 139 -14.94 4.57 7.46
N LEU A 140 -13.64 4.72 7.75
CA LEU A 140 -12.96 4.09 8.89
C LEU A 140 -13.43 4.63 10.25
N THR A 141 -14.15 5.76 10.26
CA THR A 141 -14.74 6.36 11.46
C THR A 141 -15.89 5.51 12.02
N LEU A 142 -16.55 4.72 11.16
CA LEU A 142 -17.65 3.84 11.55
C LEU A 142 -17.09 2.51 12.10
N ARG A 143 -16.72 2.52 13.39
CA ARG A 143 -16.18 1.35 14.11
C ARG A 143 -17.10 0.12 14.11
N SER A 144 -18.39 0.30 13.86
CA SER A 144 -19.38 -0.79 13.73
C SER A 144 -19.29 -1.54 12.41
N LYS A 145 -18.77 -0.91 11.35
CA LYS A 145 -18.68 -1.48 10.00
C LYS A 145 -17.27 -1.96 9.63
N THR A 146 -16.26 -1.50 10.35
CA THR A 146 -14.85 -1.86 10.16
C THR A 146 -14.35 -2.60 11.38
N SER A 147 -13.80 -3.80 11.20
CA SER A 147 -13.09 -4.56 12.24
C SER A 147 -11.59 -4.33 12.15
N GLU A 148 -10.87 -4.48 13.26
CA GLU A 148 -9.42 -4.61 13.17
C GLU A 148 -9.07 -5.90 12.42
N GLU A 149 -8.06 -5.79 11.58
CA GLU A 149 -7.59 -6.88 10.74
C GLU A 149 -6.46 -7.60 11.48
N ASP A 150 -6.55 -8.92 11.57
CA ASP A 150 -5.45 -9.72 12.11
C ASP A 150 -4.32 -9.78 11.07
N PHE A 151 -3.28 -9.00 11.31
CA PHE A 151 -2.13 -8.94 10.43
C PHE A 151 -1.21 -10.17 10.59
N ALA A 152 -1.46 -11.11 11.52
CA ALA A 152 -0.63 -12.30 11.68
C ALA A 152 -0.68 -13.22 10.45
N GLU A 153 -1.88 -13.44 9.89
CA GLU A 153 -2.06 -14.24 8.67
C GLU A 153 -1.41 -13.54 7.47
N ALA A 154 -1.68 -12.23 7.30
CA ALA A 154 -1.05 -11.42 6.26
C ALA A 154 0.49 -11.46 6.39
N ALA A 155 1.03 -11.40 7.61
CA ALA A 155 2.47 -11.39 7.86
C ALA A 155 3.12 -12.74 7.61
N GLN A 156 2.37 -13.83 7.58
CA GLN A 156 2.85 -15.15 7.20
C GLN A 156 2.75 -15.37 5.67
N ALA A 157 1.94 -14.60 4.95
CA ALA A 157 1.71 -14.77 3.51
C ALA A 157 3.01 -14.69 2.71
N SER A 158 3.42 -15.79 2.09
CA SER A 158 4.55 -15.82 1.15
C SER A 158 4.03 -15.77 -0.29
N TYR A 159 4.92 -15.56 -1.27
CA TYR A 159 4.53 -15.69 -2.68
C TYR A 159 3.93 -17.07 -2.98
N ALA A 160 4.48 -18.13 -2.39
CA ALA A 160 3.93 -19.48 -2.54
C ALA A 160 2.50 -19.58 -2.00
N SER A 161 2.24 -19.01 -0.82
CA SER A 161 0.89 -18.99 -0.23
C SER A 161 -0.11 -18.19 -1.09
N LEU A 162 0.31 -17.03 -1.62
CA LEU A 162 -0.54 -16.23 -2.50
C LEU A 162 -0.84 -16.98 -3.80
N LEU A 163 0.15 -17.63 -4.40
CA LEU A 163 -0.04 -18.46 -5.60
C LEU A 163 -0.96 -19.64 -5.32
N ASP A 164 -0.76 -20.35 -4.21
CA ASP A 164 -1.62 -21.46 -3.80
C ASP A 164 -3.06 -20.99 -3.57
N ALA A 165 -3.25 -19.80 -3.01
CA ALA A 165 -4.56 -19.20 -2.83
C ALA A 165 -5.22 -18.90 -4.17
N GLU A 166 -4.49 -18.35 -5.15
CA GLU A 166 -5.01 -18.11 -6.50
C GLU A 166 -5.34 -19.42 -7.23
N LEU A 167 -4.50 -20.44 -7.13
CA LEU A 167 -4.71 -21.75 -7.76
C LEU A 167 -5.93 -22.48 -7.21
N LYS A 168 -6.27 -22.26 -5.93
CA LYS A 168 -7.44 -22.85 -5.28
C LYS A 168 -8.74 -22.10 -5.56
N LYS A 169 -8.70 -20.91 -6.17
CA LYS A 169 -9.91 -20.14 -6.46
C LYS A 169 -10.78 -20.90 -7.47
N LYS A 170 -12.03 -21.15 -7.09
CA LYS A 170 -13.02 -21.72 -8.00
C LYS A 170 -13.40 -20.67 -9.03
N LEU A 171 -12.95 -20.87 -10.26
CA LEU A 171 -13.30 -20.00 -11.38
C LEU A 171 -14.74 -20.31 -11.82
N LYS A 172 -15.61 -19.30 -11.78
CA LYS A 172 -17.01 -19.42 -12.25
C LYS A 172 -17.09 -19.52 -13.77
N ALA A 173 -16.09 -18.99 -14.47
CA ALA A 173 -15.95 -19.04 -15.92
C ALA A 173 -14.51 -19.42 -16.27
N VAL A 174 -14.33 -20.23 -17.31
CA VAL A 174 -13.00 -20.52 -17.85
C VAL A 174 -12.46 -19.21 -18.44
N PRO A 175 -11.27 -18.74 -18.03
CA PRO A 175 -10.63 -17.59 -18.66
C PRO A 175 -10.23 -17.99 -20.08
N THR A 176 -11.15 -17.84 -21.03
CA THR A 176 -10.81 -17.88 -22.45
C THR A 176 -9.87 -16.72 -22.74
N ALA A 177 -8.90 -16.92 -23.63
CA ALA A 177 -8.05 -15.84 -24.08
C ALA A 177 -8.92 -14.62 -24.44
N PHE A 178 -8.50 -13.43 -24.02
CA PHE A 178 -9.21 -12.16 -24.21
C PHE A 178 -9.62 -11.91 -25.67
N TYR A 179 -8.95 -12.59 -26.60
CA TYR A 179 -9.19 -12.47 -28.03
C TYR A 179 -10.42 -13.26 -28.48
N ARG A 180 -11.36 -12.56 -29.13
CA ARG A 180 -12.50 -13.16 -29.83
C ARG A 180 -12.08 -14.12 -30.94
N GLU A 181 -10.89 -13.94 -31.49
CA GLU A 181 -10.28 -14.81 -32.50
C GLU A 181 -8.84 -15.17 -32.08
N PRO A 182 -8.37 -16.41 -32.28
CA PRO A 182 -7.02 -16.79 -31.93
C PRO A 182 -5.99 -15.99 -32.75
N PRO A 183 -5.11 -15.20 -32.12
CA PRO A 183 -4.17 -14.37 -32.84
C PRO A 183 -3.15 -15.25 -33.59
N THR A 184 -3.00 -15.00 -34.89
CA THR A 184 -2.05 -15.72 -35.76
C THR A 184 -0.62 -15.17 -35.65
N LYS A 185 -0.45 -14.01 -35.01
CA LYS A 185 0.85 -13.35 -34.78
C LYS A 185 0.94 -12.89 -33.33
N LEU A 186 2.11 -13.04 -32.71
CA LEU A 186 2.36 -12.65 -31.31
C LEU A 186 2.18 -11.14 -31.07
N LEU A 187 2.46 -10.30 -32.07
CA LEU A 187 2.27 -8.86 -32.04
C LEU A 187 1.59 -8.42 -33.36
N HIS A 188 0.27 -8.52 -33.41
CA HIS A 188 -0.49 -7.99 -34.54
C HIS A 188 -0.65 -6.47 -34.37
N PRO A 189 -0.52 -5.63 -35.42
CA PRO A 189 -0.73 -4.19 -35.29
C PRO A 189 -2.14 -3.82 -34.80
N GLY A 190 -3.14 -4.66 -35.04
CA GLY A 190 -4.49 -4.51 -34.47
C GLY A 190 -4.59 -4.78 -32.95
N LEU A 191 -3.63 -5.51 -32.37
CA LEU A 191 -3.54 -5.76 -30.92
C LEU A 191 -3.14 -4.49 -30.15
N MET A 192 -2.49 -3.52 -30.81
CA MET A 192 -2.09 -2.25 -30.19
C MET A 192 -3.30 -1.41 -29.74
N ALA A 193 -4.48 -1.62 -30.35
CA ALA A 193 -5.73 -1.01 -29.91
C ALA A 193 -6.20 -1.55 -28.54
N ASP A 194 -5.83 -2.79 -28.20
CA ASP A 194 -6.16 -3.43 -26.93
C ASP A 194 -5.21 -3.03 -25.80
N PHE A 195 -4.05 -2.42 -26.13
CA PHE A 195 -3.05 -1.92 -25.17
C PHE A 195 -2.94 -0.38 -25.24
N PRO A 196 -3.97 0.38 -24.80
CA PRO A 196 -3.90 1.84 -24.80
C PRO A 196 -2.77 2.31 -23.87
N GLY A 197 -1.67 2.79 -24.46
CA GLY A 197 -0.50 3.30 -23.74
C GLY A 197 0.85 2.75 -24.21
N TRP A 198 0.88 1.73 -25.08
CA TRP A 198 2.10 1.30 -25.76
C TRP A 198 2.21 2.01 -27.12
N SER A 199 2.79 3.21 -27.13
CA SER A 199 3.30 3.84 -28.35
C SER A 199 4.82 3.63 -28.39
N VAL A 200 5.30 2.98 -29.45
CA VAL A 200 6.75 2.94 -29.78
C VAL A 200 7.14 4.20 -30.52
#